data_AF-A0A436BRM1-F1
#
_entry.id   AF-A0A436BRM1-F1
#
_cell.length_a   1.000
_cell.length_b   1.000
_cell.length_c   1.000
_cell.angle_alpha   90.00
_cell.angle_beta   90.00
_cell.angle_gamma   90.00
#
_symmetry.space_group_name_H-M   'P 1'
#
loop_
_entity.id
_entity.type
_entity.pdbx_description
1 polymer ?
#
loop_
_entity_poly.entity_id
_entity_poly.type
_entity_poly.pdbx_seq_one_letter_code
_entity_poly.pdbx_strand_id
1 'polypeptide(L)' 'AISGLGVALAQGIYCAEALEDGLLVRPLAQMVELRQPYCLTIPERSARRDVVDAFRQWLIDECRRAVGSPALR' A
#
# COMPACT_ATOMS: atom_id res chain seq x y z
N ALA A 1 -11.00 3.31 -13.28
CA ALA A 1 -11.30 4.22 -12.16
C ALA A 1 -10.75 5.62 -12.41
N ILE A 2 -9.44 5.87 -12.32
CA ILE A 2 -8.85 7.23 -12.46
C ILE A 2 -9.25 7.92 -13.79
N SER A 3 -9.20 7.21 -14.93
CA SER A 3 -9.61 7.76 -16.23
C SER A 3 -11.13 7.75 -16.47
N GLY A 4 -11.96 7.54 -15.43
CA GLY A 4 -13.43 7.55 -15.55
C GLY A 4 -14.05 6.31 -16.22
N LEU A 5 -13.28 5.26 -16.52
CA LEU A 5 -13.76 4.07 -17.23
C LEU A 5 -14.65 3.11 -16.39
N GLY A 6 -14.93 3.45 -15.12
CA GLY A 6 -15.75 2.65 -14.22
C GLY A 6 -15.08 2.27 -12.90
N VAL A 7 -15.68 1.29 -12.21
CA VAL A 7 -15.31 0.83 -10.86
C VAL A 7 -14.28 -0.29 -10.92
N ALA A 8 -13.38 -0.34 -9.95
CA ALA A 8 -12.40 -1.41 -9.77
C ALA A 8 -12.27 -1.82 -8.30
N LEU A 9 -11.91 -3.08 -8.06
CA LEU A 9 -11.40 -3.50 -6.76
C LEU A 9 -9.91 -3.14 -6.70
N ALA A 10 -9.49 -2.49 -5.63
CA ALA A 10 -8.11 -2.07 -5.42
C ALA A 10 -7.68 -2.39 -3.99
N GLN A 11 -6.41 -2.74 -3.83
CA GLN A 11 -5.78 -2.83 -2.52
C GLN A 11 -5.42 -1.42 -2.04
N GLY A 12 -5.63 -1.15 -0.75
CA GLY A 12 -5.42 0.19 -0.18
C GLY A 12 -4.03 0.78 -0.47
N ILE A 13 -3.00 -0.06 -0.51
CA ILE A 13 -1.63 0.34 -0.85
C ILE A 13 -1.48 0.99 -2.23
N TYR A 14 -2.40 0.74 -3.18
CA TYR A 14 -2.36 1.34 -4.52
C TYR A 14 -3.26 2.56 -4.70
N CYS A 15 -4.26 2.73 -3.83
CA CYS A 15 -5.31 3.74 -4.03
C CYS A 15 -5.46 4.73 -2.88
N ALA A 16 -4.73 4.58 -1.77
CA ALA A 16 -4.79 5.49 -0.63
C ALA A 16 -4.60 6.95 -1.03
N GLU A 17 -3.50 7.28 -1.70
CA GLU A 17 -3.18 8.65 -2.14
C GLU A 17 -4.25 9.20 -3.10
N ALA A 18 -4.66 8.42 -4.09
CA ALA A 18 -5.72 8.85 -5.01
C ALA A 18 -7.09 9.05 -4.33
N LEU A 19 -7.37 8.36 -3.23
CA LEU A 19 -8.56 8.60 -2.40
C LEU A 19 -8.41 9.85 -1.53
N GLU A 20 -7.23 10.09 -0.96
CA GLU A 20 -6.91 11.30 -0.20
C GLU A 20 -7.01 12.56 -1.06
N ASP A 21 -6.51 12.50 -2.29
CA ASP A 21 -6.55 13.59 -3.26
C ASP A 21 -7.92 13.78 -3.92
N GLY A 22 -8.90 12.90 -3.63
CA GLY A 22 -10.24 12.95 -4.21
C GLY A 22 -10.31 12.56 -5.70
N LEU A 23 -9.24 12.00 -6.26
CA LEU A 23 -9.21 11.45 -7.63
C LEU A 23 -10.00 10.15 -7.75
N LEU A 24 -10.14 9.43 -6.64
CA LEU A 24 -10.99 8.27 -6.48
C LEU A 24 -11.98 8.48 -5.33
N VAL A 25 -13.06 7.71 -5.38
CA VAL A 25 -14.00 7.57 -4.27
C VAL A 25 -14.18 6.08 -3.95
N ARG A 26 -14.48 5.78 -2.69
CA ARG A 26 -14.82 4.43 -2.25
C ARG A 26 -16.35 4.30 -2.14
N PRO A 27 -17.05 3.78 -3.16
CA PRO A 27 -18.51 3.75 -3.17
C PRO A 27 -19.12 2.70 -2.22
N LEU A 28 -18.31 1.79 -1.66
CA LEU A 28 -18.72 0.69 -0.79
C LEU A 28 -17.80 0.63 0.43
N ALA A 29 -18.37 0.55 1.63
CA ALA A 29 -17.60 0.48 2.88
C ALA A 29 -16.99 -0.91 3.14
N GLN A 30 -17.43 -1.94 2.41
CA GLN A 30 -16.97 -3.31 2.61
C GLN A 30 -15.52 -3.48 2.15
N MET A 31 -14.71 -4.07 3.03
CA MET A 31 -13.34 -4.48 2.73
C MET A 31 -13.21 -5.98 2.91
N VAL A 32 -12.42 -6.60 2.04
CA VAL A 32 -12.06 -8.01 2.14
C VAL A 32 -10.60 -8.09 2.55
N GLU A 33 -10.34 -8.74 3.69
CA GLU A 33 -8.98 -9.01 4.12
C GLU A 33 -8.33 -10.05 3.20
N LEU A 34 -7.16 -9.71 2.67
CA LEU A 34 -6.41 -10.61 1.81
C LEU A 34 -5.49 -11.49 2.66
N ARG A 35 -5.51 -12.78 2.37
CA ARG A 35 -4.76 -13.78 3.17
C ARG A 35 -3.25 -13.80 2.91
N GLN A 36 -2.79 -13.17 1.83
CA GLN A 36 -1.37 -13.21 1.45
C GLN A 36 -0.69 -11.87 1.78
N PRO A 37 0.34 -11.88 2.64
CA PRO A 37 1.09 -10.68 2.95
C PRO A 37 1.99 -10.26 1.77
N TYR A 38 2.34 -8.98 1.72
CA TYR A 38 3.45 -8.52 0.90
C TYR A 38 4.78 -8.87 1.58
N CYS A 39 5.68 -9.48 0.83
CA CYS A 39 6.98 -9.91 1.33
C CYS A 39 8.11 -9.12 0.67
N LEU A 40 9.09 -8.70 1.47
CA LEU A 40 10.35 -8.17 0.98
C LEU A 40 11.42 -9.26 1.01
N THR A 41 11.92 -9.65 -0.17
CA THR A 41 12.98 -10.65 -0.28
C THR A 41 14.35 -9.98 -0.26
N ILE A 42 15.21 -10.40 0.67
CA ILE A 42 16.57 -9.85 0.82
C ILE A 42 17.56 -11.02 0.68
N PRO A 43 18.52 -10.94 -0.25
CA PRO A 43 19.61 -11.92 -0.31
C PRO A 43 20.41 -11.90 1.00
N GLU A 44 20.74 -13.06 1.55
CA GLU A 44 21.46 -13.17 2.84
C GLU A 44 22.75 -12.34 2.89
N ARG A 45 23.52 -12.36 1.79
CA ARG A 45 24.75 -11.57 1.65
C ARG A 45 24.56 -10.06 1.81
N SER A 46 23.35 -9.56 1.54
CA SER A 46 22.99 -8.15 1.61
C SER A 46 22.29 -7.79 2.91
N ALA A 47 21.77 -8.76 3.65
CA ALA A 47 20.96 -8.53 4.85
C ALA A 47 21.70 -7.82 5.99
N ARG A 48 23.04 -7.89 6.01
CA ARG A 48 23.90 -7.23 7.02
C ARG A 48 24.37 -5.83 6.62
N ARG A 49 23.98 -5.33 5.44
CA ARG A 49 24.40 -4.00 4.98
C ARG A 49 23.48 -2.94 5.57
N ASP A 50 24.03 -1.96 6.28
CA ASP A 50 23.25 -0.89 6.95
C ASP A 50 22.29 -0.18 5.99
N VAL A 51 22.71 0.08 4.75
CA VAL A 51 21.87 0.70 3.72
C VAL A 51 20.64 -0.14 3.37
N VAL A 52 20.77 -1.48 3.41
CA VAL A 52 19.65 -2.39 3.11
C VAL A 52 18.68 -2.40 4.28
N ASP A 53 19.17 -2.36 5.51
CA ASP A 53 18.33 -2.30 6.70
C ASP A 53 17.58 -0.96 6.80
N ALA A 54 18.27 0.15 6.54
CA ALA A 54 17.65 1.48 6.49
C ALA A 54 16.54 1.55 5.42
N PHE A 55 16.81 1.04 4.22
CA PHE A 55 15.80 1.00 3.16
C PHE A 55 14.62 0.09 3.51
N ARG A 56 14.89 -1.10 4.09
CA ARG A 56 13.85 -2.02 4.55
C ARG A 56 12.93 -1.32 5.55
N GLN A 57 13.50 -0.65 6.55
CA GLN A 57 12.73 0.03 7.59
C GLN A 57 11.87 1.14 6.98
N TRP A 58 12.46 1.99 6.15
CA TRP A 58 11.74 3.05 5.44
C TRP A 58 10.58 2.48 4.60
N LEU A 59 10.82 1.43 3.81
CA LEU A 59 9.80 0.82 2.95
C LEU A 59 8.64 0.25 3.77
N ILE A 60 8.93 -0.40 4.90
CA ILE A 60 7.89 -0.93 5.80
C ILE A 60 7.03 0.21 6.36
N ASP A 61 7.66 1.31 6.76
CA ASP A 61 6.94 2.46 7.31
C ASP A 61 6.10 3.16 6.24
N GLU A 62 6.59 3.27 5.01
CA GLU A 62 5.82 3.75 3.86
C GLU A 62 4.60 2.88 3.56
N CYS A 63 4.78 1.55 3.53
CA CYS A 63 3.66 0.62 3.36
C CYS A 63 2.62 0.78 4.48
N ARG A 64 3.07 0.90 5.74
CA ARG A 64 2.19 1.13 6.90
C ARG A 64 1.43 2.44 6.81
N ARG A 65 2.11 3.51 6.36
CA ARG A 65 1.50 4.82 6.14
C ARG A 65 0.40 4.75 5.09
N ALA A 66 0.68 4.12 3.95
CA ALA A 66 -0.29 3.97 2.86
C ALA A 66 -1.53 3.16 3.29
N VAL A 67 -1.34 1.97 3.88
CA VAL A 67 -2.49 1.14 4.33
C VAL A 67 -3.20 1.70 5.55
N GLY A 68 -2.53 2.54 6.35
CA GLY A 68 -3.07 3.21 7.52
C GLY A 68 -3.84 4.50 7.22
N SER A 69 -3.89 4.91 5.94
CA SER A 69 -4.56 6.13 5.49
C SER A 69 -5.99 6.25 6.04
N PRO A 70 -6.38 7.42 6.56
CA PRO A 70 -7.76 7.68 6.96
C PRO A 70 -8.76 7.53 5.81
N ALA A 71 -8.33 7.73 4.55
CA ALA A 71 -9.20 7.61 3.38
C ALA A 71 -9.60 6.14 3.08
N LEU A 72 -8.89 5.17 3.67
CA LEU A 72 -9.23 3.75 3.60
C LEU A 72 -10.18 3.28 4.71
N ARG A 73 -10.53 4.14 5.68
CA ARG A 73 -11.42 3.80 6.80
C ARG A 73 -12.88 3.92 6.41
#